data_AF-A0A958M4X0-F1
#
_entry.id   AF-A0A958M4X0-F1
#
_cell.length_a   1.000
_cell.length_b   1.000
_cell.length_c   1.000
_cell.angle_alpha   90.00
_cell.angle_beta   90.00
_cell.angle_gamma   90.00
#
_symmetry.space_group_name_H-M   'P 1'
#
loop_
_entity.id
_entity.type
_entity.pdbx_description
1 polymer ?
#
loop_
_entity_poly.entity_id
_entity_poly.type
_entity_poly.pdbx_seq_one_letter_code
_entity_poly.pdbx_strand_id
1 'polypeptide(L)' 'MKYYIIAGEASGDLHGSNLIKALKKEDPSAEIRCWGGDLMEKAGGTLAKHYKDMAFMGFI' A
#
# COMPACT_ATOMS: atom_id res chain seq x y z
N MET A 1 -2.19 -14.44 -7.33
CA MET A 1 -2.24 -13.37 -8.37
C MET A 1 -1.29 -12.22 -8.03
N LYS A 2 -1.00 -11.31 -8.97
CA LYS A 2 -0.13 -10.13 -8.71
C LYS A 2 -0.98 -8.87 -8.60
N TYR A 3 -0.84 -8.13 -7.51
CA TYR A 3 -1.58 -6.90 -7.24
C TYR A 3 -0.64 -5.72 -7.06
N TYR A 4 -1.04 -4.57 -7.60
CA TYR A 4 -0.37 -3.30 -7.38
C TYR A 4 -1.36 -2.30 -6.77
N ILE A 5 -1.11 -1.85 -5.54
CA ILE A 5 -2.03 -0.99 -4.79
C ILE A 5 -1.36 0.36 -4.52
N ILE A 6 -2.06 1.46 -4.80
CA ILE A 6 -1.52 2.82 -4.64
C ILE A 6 -2.34 3.59 -3.62
N ALA A 7 -1.68 4.08 -2.59
CA ALA A 7 -2.18 4.99 -1.57
C ALA A 7 -1.27 6.23 -1.50
N GLY A 8 -1.86 7.41 -1.65
CA GLY A 8 -1.14 8.70 -1.68
C GLY A 8 -1.09 9.42 -0.33
N GLU A 9 -1.77 8.90 0.69
CA GLU A 9 -1.93 9.56 1.99
C GLU A 9 -2.08 8.52 3.12
N ALA A 10 -1.97 8.99 4.37
CA ALA A 10 -2.05 8.12 5.55
C ALA A 10 -3.40 7.38 5.66
N SER A 11 -4.50 8.02 5.26
CA SER A 11 -5.82 7.38 5.24
C SER A 11 -5.84 6.22 4.22
N GLY A 12 -5.20 6.38 3.07
CA GLY A 12 -5.04 5.36 2.05
C GLY A 12 -4.16 4.19 2.53
N ASP A 13 -3.10 4.45 3.30
CA ASP A 13 -2.25 3.41 3.90
C ASP A 13 -3.06 2.51 4.85
N LEU A 14 -3.91 3.12 5.69
CA LEU A 14 -4.79 2.37 6.59
C LEU A 14 -5.77 1.46 5.83
N HIS A 15 -6.52 2.02 4.86
CA HIS A 15 -7.51 1.25 4.08
C HIS A 15 -6.81 0.19 3.21
N GLY A 16 -5.70 0.55 2.59
CA GLY A 16 -4.87 -0.35 1.79
C GLY A 16 -4.37 -1.53 2.61
N SER A 17 -3.95 -1.31 3.86
CA SER A 17 -3.51 -2.40 4.75
C SER A 17 -4.62 -3.42 5.03
N ASN A 18 -5.87 -2.96 5.18
CA ASN A 18 -7.01 -3.85 5.40
C ASN A 18 -7.36 -4.65 4.14
N LEU A 19 -7.27 -4.01 2.96
CA LEU A 19 -7.43 -4.70 1.69
C LEU A 19 -6.35 -5.79 1.49
N ILE A 20 -5.08 -5.49 1.79
CA ILE A 20 -3.98 -6.45 1.69
C ILE A 20 -4.23 -7.66 2.59
N LYS A 21 -4.65 -7.43 3.84
CA LYS A 21 -4.98 -8.52 4.78
C LYS A 21 -6.11 -9.40 4.26
N ALA A 22 -7.17 -8.80 3.71
CA ALA A 22 -8.28 -9.55 3.13
C ALA A 22 -7.84 -10.35 1.89
N LEU A 23 -7.07 -9.74 1.00
CA LEU A 23 -6.53 -10.40 -0.19
C LEU A 23 -5.63 -11.58 0.18
N LYS A 24 -4.75 -11.44 1.17
CA LYS A 24 -3.89 -12.52 1.66
C LYS A 24 -4.67 -13.66 2.32
N LYS A 25 -5.85 -13.38 2.86
CA LYS A 25 -6.73 -14.41 3.44
C LYS A 25 -7.41 -15.25 2.34
N GLU A 26 -7.87 -14.60 1.28
CA GLU A 26 -8.54 -15.26 0.14
C GLU A 26 -7.54 -15.90 -0.84
N ASP A 27 -6.42 -15.24 -1.09
CA ASP A 27 -5.31 -15.73 -1.91
C ASP A 27 -3.97 -15.59 -1.14
N PRO A 28 -3.58 -16.62 -0.37
CA PRO A 28 -2.31 -16.63 0.36
C PRO A 28 -1.07 -16.48 -0.54
N SER A 29 -1.21 -16.90 -1.81
CA SER A 29 -0.15 -16.82 -2.82
C SER A 29 -0.08 -15.46 -3.52
N ALA A 30 -0.96 -14.51 -3.16
CA ALA A 30 -0.98 -13.19 -3.75
C ALA A 30 0.36 -12.46 -3.53
N GLU A 31 0.99 -12.04 -4.61
CA GLU A 31 2.14 -11.12 -4.58
C GLU A 31 1.58 -9.71 -4.64
N ILE A 32 1.80 -8.93 -3.59
CA ILE A 32 1.24 -7.58 -3.49
C ILE A 32 2.41 -6.60 -3.40
N ARG A 33 2.43 -5.65 -4.33
CA ARG A 33 3.35 -4.51 -4.32
C ARG A 33 2.55 -3.23 -4.11
N CYS A 34 3.07 -2.28 -3.37
CA CYS A 34 2.30 -1.08 -3.03
C CYS A 34 3.09 0.23 -3.03
N TRP A 35 2.40 1.31 -3.36
CA TRP A 35 2.74 2.66 -2.90
C TRP A 35 1.83 2.97 -1.74
N GLY A 36 2.38 3.42 -0.62
CA GLY A 36 1.61 3.54 0.61
C GLY A 36 2.53 3.87 1.76
N GLY A 37 2.27 3.32 2.94
CA GLY A 37 3.12 3.52 4.10
C GLY A 37 3.38 2.25 4.87
N ASP A 38 3.79 2.45 6.11
CA ASP A 38 4.20 1.38 7.02
C ASP A 38 3.07 0.37 7.29
N LEU A 39 1.80 0.76 7.22
CA LEU A 39 0.68 -0.17 7.48
C LEU A 39 0.50 -1.16 6.34
N MET A 40 0.59 -0.71 5.09
CA MET A 40 0.51 -1.58 3.92
C MET A 40 1.70 -2.54 3.85
N GLU A 41 2.90 -2.09 4.23
CA GLU A 41 4.08 -2.95 4.33
C GLU A 41 3.87 -4.05 5.38
N LYS A 42 3.48 -3.65 6.60
CA LYS A 42 3.21 -4.60 7.70
C LYS A 42 2.06 -5.58 7.40
N ALA A 43 1.14 -5.21 6.52
CA ALA A 43 0.06 -6.09 6.09
C ALA A 43 0.51 -7.20 5.13
N GLY A 44 1.78 -7.20 4.68
CA GLY A 44 2.32 -8.18 3.74
C GLY A 44 2.40 -7.67 2.29
N GLY A 45 2.29 -6.36 2.09
CA GLY A 45 2.62 -5.71 0.83
C GLY A 45 4.11 -5.41 0.73
N THR A 46 4.67 -5.50 -0.47
CA THR A 46 6.04 -5.05 -0.75
C THR A 46 6.01 -3.55 -1.07
N LEU A 47 6.52 -2.73 -0.16
CA LEU A 47 6.54 -1.28 -0.34
C LEU A 47 7.49 -0.90 -1.48
N ALA A 48 6.96 -0.21 -2.48
CA ALA A 48 7.72 0.29 -3.63
C ALA A 48 7.99 1.80 -3.54
N LYS A 49 7.17 2.54 -2.80
CA LYS A 49 7.38 3.97 -2.49
C LYS A 49 6.55 4.38 -1.28
N HIS A 50 7.12 5.19 -0.39
CA HIS A 50 6.40 5.71 0.76
C HIS A 50 5.61 6.99 0.37
N TYR A 51 4.37 7.15 0.83
CA TYR A 51 3.52 8.30 0.49
C TYR A 51 4.15 9.64 0.90
N LYS A 52 4.91 9.64 2.00
CA LYS A 52 5.73 10.77 2.47
C LYS A 52 6.75 11.25 1.42
N ASP A 53 7.23 10.37 0.54
CA ASP A 53 8.18 10.73 -0.53
C ASP A 53 7.49 11.40 -1.73
N MET A 54 6.15 11.48 -1.72
CA MET A 54 5.34 12.14 -2.74
C MET A 54 4.64 13.39 -2.22
N ALA A 55 4.91 13.84 -0.99
CA ALA A 55 4.48 15.14 -0.49
C ALA A 55 5.27 16.27 -1.17
N PHE A 56 5.17 16.36 -2.50
CA PHE A 56 5.46 17.58 -3.23
C PHE A 56 4.32 18.55 -2.90
N MET A 57 4.57 19.49 -2.00
CA MET A 57 3.81 20.73 -2.00
C MET A 57 4.08 21.39 -3.35
N GLY A 58 3.13 21.25 -4.28
CA GLY A 58 3.17 21.96 -5.55
C GLY A 58 3.17 23.45 -5.27
N PHE A 59 4.27 24.12 -5.61
CA PHE A 59 4.27 25.57 -5.81
C PHE A 59 4.01 25.82 -7.30
N ILE A 60 2.96 26.57 -7.62
CA ILE A 60 2.85 27.41 -8.81
C ILE A 60 2.53 28.82 -8.32
#